data_AF-A0A5C2FNH3-F1
#
_entry.id   AF-A0A5C2FNH3-F1
#
_cell.length_a   1.000
_cell.length_b   1.000
_cell.length_c   1.000
_cell.angle_alpha   90.00
_cell.angle_beta   90.00
_cell.angle_gamma   90.00
#
_symmetry.space_group_name_H-M   'P 1'
#
loop_
_entity.id
_entity.type
_entity.pdbx_description
1 polymer ?
#
loop_
_entity_poly.entity_id
_entity_poly.type
_entity_poly.pdbx_seq_one_letter_code
_entity_poly.pdbx_strand_id
1 'polypeptide(L)'
;MNMPERRIRAMQRVEELLHCPEARTLLTSYGWFEGTPVVFAQYADPVDEVMGFVSVHGRAVLMVVDDGQTDELQLWHITVPSPLFPKVPPLPAGTTISELCNMHRTEKLMPFRVAFWSHSAALHEIPCFVRNDRPVQATRSTTDIG
;
A
#
# COMPACT_ATOMS: atom_id res chain seq x y z
N MET A 1 19.75 -8.84 -5.37
CA MET A 1 19.46 -9.12 -3.95
C MET A 1 18.51 -10.31 -3.91
N ASN A 2 18.74 -11.31 -3.06
CA ASN A 2 17.82 -12.46 -2.98
C ASN A 2 16.54 -12.07 -2.20
N MET A 3 15.45 -12.81 -2.37
CA MET A 3 14.14 -12.51 -1.77
C MET A 3 14.16 -12.39 -0.22
N PRO A 4 14.91 -13.23 0.52
CA PRO A 4 15.06 -13.07 1.97
C PRO A 4 15.69 -11.74 2.41
N GLU A 5 16.76 -11.30 1.74
CA GLU A 5 17.44 -10.04 2.04
C GLU A 5 16.53 -8.82 1.81
N ARG A 6 15.73 -8.85 0.72
CA ARG A 6 14.77 -7.78 0.42
C ARG A 6 13.71 -7.65 1.50
N ARG A 7 13.18 -8.78 1.97
CA ARG A 7 12.18 -8.80 3.06
C ARG A 7 12.74 -8.23 4.36
N ILE A 8 13.95 -8.61 4.74
CA ILE A 8 14.61 -8.09 5.95
C ILE A 8 14.79 -6.58 5.84
N ARG A 9 15.28 -6.08 4.69
CA ARG A 9 15.43 -4.65 4.43
C ARG A 9 14.11 -3.91 4.47
N ALA A 10 13.06 -4.47 3.88
CA ALA A 10 11.72 -3.89 3.90
C ALA A 10 11.19 -3.75 5.34
N MET A 11 11.37 -4.78 6.16
CA MET A 11 11.01 -4.76 7.58
C MET A 11 11.77 -3.68 8.35
N GLN A 12 13.08 -3.57 8.16
CA GLN A 12 13.91 -2.53 8.80
C GLN A 12 13.45 -1.12 8.43
N ARG A 13 13.16 -0.87 7.15
CA ARG A 13 12.71 0.45 6.69
C ARG A 13 11.32 0.81 7.20
N VAL A 14 10.42 -0.17 7.31
CA VAL A 14 9.11 0.04 7.94
C VAL A 14 9.31 0.35 9.41
N GLU A 15 10.19 -0.35 10.10
CA GLU A 15 10.50 -0.08 11.51
C GLU A 15 11.07 1.33 11.71
N GLU A 16 12.05 1.75 10.90
CA GLU A 16 12.58 3.12 10.90
C GLU A 16 11.47 4.17 10.68
N LEU A 17 10.59 3.91 9.72
CA LEU A 17 9.46 4.78 9.40
C LEU A 17 8.49 4.87 10.59
N LEU A 18 8.18 3.76 11.25
CA LEU A 18 7.30 3.74 12.42
C LEU A 18 7.92 4.44 13.65
N HIS A 19 9.24 4.56 13.72
CA HIS A 19 9.93 5.32 14.76
C HIS A 19 10.04 6.83 14.46
N CYS A 20 9.83 7.25 13.22
CA CYS A 20 9.85 8.67 12.83
C CYS A 20 8.52 9.38 13.21
N PRO A 21 8.55 10.42 14.06
CA PRO A 21 7.34 11.14 14.49
C PRO A 21 6.53 11.77 13.35
N GLU A 22 7.21 12.32 12.34
CA GLU A 22 6.59 12.94 11.18
C GLU A 22 5.87 11.89 10.32
N ALA A 23 6.52 10.74 10.12
CA ALA A 23 5.93 9.62 9.40
C ALA A 23 4.73 9.05 10.15
N ARG A 24 4.79 8.91 11.48
CA ARG A 24 3.63 8.52 12.30
C ARG A 24 2.47 9.50 12.16
N THR A 25 2.75 10.80 12.15
CA THR A 25 1.73 11.84 11.97
C THR A 25 1.04 11.70 10.61
N LEU A 26 1.83 11.47 9.54
CA LEU A 26 1.30 11.18 8.22
C LEU A 26 0.45 9.92 8.24
N LEU A 27 0.98 8.79 8.72
CA LEU A 27 0.27 7.51 8.81
C LEU A 27 -1.06 7.65 9.56
N THR A 28 -1.08 8.39 10.68
CA THR A 28 -2.31 8.63 11.45
C THR A 28 -3.35 9.43 10.71
N SER A 29 -2.96 10.37 9.84
CA SER A 29 -3.92 11.06 8.96
C SER A 29 -4.60 10.13 7.93
N TYR A 30 -4.04 8.93 7.71
CA TYR A 30 -4.58 7.89 6.83
C TYR A 30 -5.28 6.75 7.58
N GLY A 31 -5.44 6.87 8.91
CA GLY A 31 -6.16 5.91 9.74
C GLY A 31 -5.27 4.87 10.44
N TRP A 32 -3.95 4.96 10.29
CA TRP A 32 -3.02 4.12 11.05
C TRP A 32 -2.88 4.60 12.50
N PHE A 33 -2.74 3.66 13.42
CA PHE A 33 -2.41 3.93 14.82
C PHE A 33 -1.46 2.87 15.37
N GLU A 34 -0.84 3.16 16.50
CA GLU A 34 0.08 2.23 17.14
C GLU A 34 -0.60 0.88 17.44
N GLY A 35 0.05 -0.21 17.04
CA GLY A 35 -0.52 -1.57 17.10
C GLY A 35 -1.33 -2.00 15.87
N THR A 36 -1.45 -1.16 14.84
CA THR A 36 -1.95 -1.57 13.52
C THR A 36 -1.03 -2.65 12.94
N PRO A 37 -1.54 -3.84 12.57
CA PRO A 37 -0.73 -4.90 11.98
C PRO A 37 -0.10 -4.48 10.66
N VAL A 38 1.12 -4.95 10.41
CA VAL A 38 1.84 -4.76 9.15
C VAL A 38 1.81 -6.07 8.36
N VAL A 39 1.28 -6.02 7.14
CA VAL A 39 1.23 -7.17 6.22
C VAL A 39 2.13 -6.87 5.03
N PHE A 40 3.07 -7.77 4.74
CA PHE A 40 3.93 -7.65 3.56
C PHE A 40 3.34 -8.45 2.40
N ALA A 41 3.29 -7.84 1.23
CA ALA A 41 2.84 -8.47 0.00
C ALA A 41 3.77 -8.12 -1.17
N GLN A 42 3.80 -8.98 -2.17
CA GLN A 42 4.44 -8.76 -3.44
C GLN A 42 3.40 -8.41 -4.51
N TYR A 43 3.82 -7.71 -5.56
CA TYR A 43 2.94 -7.38 -6.69
C TYR A 43 2.25 -8.58 -7.33
N ALA A 44 2.94 -9.72 -7.41
CA ALA A 44 2.43 -10.94 -8.00
C ALA A 44 1.52 -11.74 -7.05
N ASP A 45 1.45 -11.38 -5.77
CA ASP A 45 0.65 -12.12 -4.81
C ASP A 45 -0.85 -12.02 -5.18
N PRO A 46 -1.61 -13.13 -5.10
CA PRO A 46 -3.05 -13.10 -5.28
C PRO A 46 -3.72 -12.29 -4.16
N VAL A 47 -4.66 -11.41 -4.52
CA VAL A 47 -5.39 -10.58 -3.54
C VAL A 47 -6.11 -11.46 -2.52
N ASP A 48 -6.74 -12.56 -2.95
CA ASP A 48 -7.49 -13.44 -2.05
C ASP A 48 -6.61 -14.06 -0.95
N GLU A 49 -5.36 -14.41 -1.25
CA GLU A 49 -4.42 -14.94 -0.27
C GLU A 49 -4.04 -13.87 0.75
N VAL A 50 -3.62 -12.70 0.28
CA VAL A 50 -3.24 -11.57 1.15
C VAL A 50 -4.42 -11.14 2.02
N MET A 51 -5.61 -10.99 1.44
CA MET A 51 -6.81 -10.59 2.17
C MET A 51 -7.29 -11.67 3.14
N GLY A 52 -7.01 -12.95 2.87
CA GLY A 52 -7.17 -14.04 3.82
C GLY A 52 -6.36 -13.80 5.10
N PHE A 53 -5.09 -13.41 4.96
CA PHE A 53 -4.25 -13.02 6.11
C PHE A 53 -4.74 -11.75 6.79
N VAL A 54 -5.11 -10.71 6.03
CA VAL A 54 -5.67 -9.47 6.59
C VAL A 54 -6.90 -9.77 7.47
N SER A 55 -7.74 -10.71 7.02
CA SER A 55 -8.96 -11.09 7.74
C SER A 55 -8.69 -11.67 9.14
N VAL A 56 -7.56 -12.35 9.35
CA VAL A 56 -7.19 -12.93 10.65
C VAL A 56 -7.02 -11.85 11.71
N HIS A 57 -6.61 -10.64 11.33
CA HIS A 57 -6.39 -9.56 12.28
C HIS A 57 -7.69 -8.93 12.81
N GLY A 58 -8.79 -9.00 12.05
CA GLY A 58 -10.08 -8.41 12.44
C GLY A 58 -10.07 -6.89 12.64
N ARG A 59 -9.01 -6.20 12.18
CA ARG A 59 -8.81 -4.75 12.30
C ARG A 59 -8.12 -4.21 11.05
N ALA A 60 -8.08 -2.89 10.91
CA ALA A 60 -7.37 -2.24 9.82
C ALA A 60 -5.89 -2.63 9.83
N VAL A 61 -5.26 -2.65 8.66
CA VAL A 61 -3.86 -3.05 8.49
C VAL A 61 -3.10 -2.05 7.64
N LEU A 62 -1.79 -1.99 7.88
CA LEU A 62 -0.82 -1.35 6.98
C LEU A 62 -0.23 -2.44 6.08
N MET A 63 -0.61 -2.44 4.82
CA MET A 63 -0.01 -3.29 3.80
C MET A 63 1.22 -2.60 3.22
N VAL A 64 2.34 -3.33 3.22
CA VAL A 64 3.61 -2.90 2.64
C VAL A 64 3.83 -3.74 1.39
N VAL A 65 3.93 -3.07 0.25
CA VAL A 65 4.04 -3.75 -1.03
C VAL A 65 5.44 -3.53 -1.61
N ASP A 66 6.11 -4.64 -1.93
CA ASP A 66 7.38 -4.67 -2.66
C ASP A 66 7.11 -5.02 -4.14
N ASP A 67 7.55 -4.15 -5.05
CA ASP A 67 7.36 -4.32 -6.49
C ASP A 67 8.38 -5.27 -7.15
N GLY A 68 9.38 -5.74 -6.39
CA GLY A 68 10.40 -6.65 -6.91
C GLY A 68 11.50 -5.99 -7.75
N GLN A 69 11.31 -4.75 -8.19
CA GLN A 69 12.11 -4.07 -9.22
C GLN A 69 12.85 -2.86 -8.69
N THR A 70 12.21 -2.12 -7.78
CA THR A 70 12.74 -0.95 -7.11
C THR A 70 12.95 -1.27 -5.63
N ASP A 71 13.79 -0.48 -4.97
CA ASP A 71 13.84 -0.47 -3.51
C ASP A 71 12.75 0.46 -2.94
N GLU A 72 11.73 0.85 -3.70
CA GLU A 72 10.66 1.71 -3.19
C GLU A 72 9.56 0.85 -2.54
N LEU A 73 9.23 1.16 -1.29
CA LEU A 73 8.13 0.52 -0.57
C LEU A 73 6.86 1.33 -0.78
N GLN A 74 5.79 0.66 -1.20
CA GLN A 74 4.47 1.28 -1.19
C GLN A 74 3.74 0.93 0.10
N LEU A 75 3.13 1.95 0.70
CA LEU A 75 2.35 1.81 1.91
C LEU A 75 0.87 1.98 1.58
N TRP A 76 0.07 1.04 2.03
CA TRP A 76 -1.36 1.01 1.77
C TRP A 76 -2.11 0.77 3.07
N HIS A 77 -3.07 1.62 3.40
CA HIS A 77 -3.99 1.36 4.50
C HIS A 77 -5.20 0.58 3.97
N ILE A 78 -5.53 -0.52 4.64
CA ILE A 78 -6.72 -1.32 4.37
C ILE A 78 -7.63 -1.25 5.58
N THR A 79 -8.87 -0.82 5.38
CA THR A 79 -9.87 -0.75 6.45
C THR A 79 -10.47 -2.13 6.76
N VAL A 80 -11.18 -2.23 7.87
CA VAL A 80 -12.00 -3.41 8.18
C VAL A 80 -13.19 -3.46 7.21
N PRO A 81 -13.53 -4.64 6.65
CA PRO A 81 -14.77 -4.82 5.92
C PRO A 81 -15.96 -4.35 6.75
N SER A 82 -16.76 -3.41 6.23
CA SER A 82 -17.77 -2.73 7.02
C SER A 82 -19.02 -2.40 6.20
N PRO A 83 -20.24 -2.50 6.78
CA PRO A 83 -21.47 -2.07 6.12
C PRO A 83 -21.52 -0.57 5.82
N LEU A 84 -20.59 0.22 6.37
CA LEU A 84 -20.45 1.65 6.08
C LEU A 84 -19.96 1.92 4.66
N PHE A 85 -19.28 0.97 4.02
CA PHE A 85 -18.83 1.10 2.64
C PHE A 85 -19.92 0.63 1.66
N PRO A 86 -20.11 1.30 0.52
CA PRO A 86 -20.94 0.79 -0.55
C PRO A 86 -20.51 -0.63 -0.93
N LYS A 87 -21.49 -1.54 -1.01
CA LYS A 87 -21.20 -2.94 -1.36
C LYS A 87 -20.88 -3.02 -2.85
N VAL A 88 -19.60 -3.22 -3.16
CA VAL A 88 -19.12 -3.43 -4.54
C VAL A 88 -19.09 -4.91 -4.92
N PRO A 89 -19.13 -5.25 -6.22
CA PRO A 89 -18.85 -6.61 -6.69
C PRO A 89 -17.49 -7.10 -6.16
N PRO A 90 -17.35 -8.40 -5.90
CA PRO A 90 -16.05 -8.93 -5.53
C PRO A 90 -15.10 -8.81 -6.72
N LEU A 91 -13.81 -8.64 -6.43
CA LEU A 91 -12.76 -8.68 -7.45
C LEU A 91 -12.78 -10.02 -8.18
N PRO A 92 -12.41 -10.05 -9.47
CA PRO A 92 -12.22 -11.30 -10.20
C PRO A 92 -11.24 -12.24 -9.49
N ALA A 93 -11.50 -13.54 -9.57
CA ALA A 93 -10.55 -14.52 -9.07
C ALA A 93 -9.22 -14.40 -9.82
N GLY A 94 -8.10 -14.51 -9.09
CA GLY A 94 -6.76 -14.37 -9.65
C GLY A 94 -6.27 -12.92 -9.79
N THR A 95 -7.05 -11.92 -9.39
CA THR A 95 -6.56 -10.54 -9.29
C THR A 95 -5.35 -10.47 -8.38
N THR A 96 -4.32 -9.76 -8.83
CA THR A 96 -3.04 -9.59 -8.09
C THR A 96 -3.01 -8.29 -7.29
N ILE A 97 -2.10 -8.20 -6.32
CA ILE A 97 -1.90 -6.96 -5.54
C ILE A 97 -1.53 -5.78 -6.44
N SER A 98 -0.71 -6.01 -7.48
CA SER A 98 -0.36 -4.94 -8.43
C SER A 98 -1.57 -4.37 -9.15
N GLU A 99 -2.49 -5.23 -9.60
CA GLU A 99 -3.73 -4.82 -10.27
C GLU A 99 -4.62 -4.03 -9.31
N LEU A 100 -4.77 -4.51 -8.07
CA LEU A 100 -5.51 -3.82 -7.02
C LEU A 100 -4.94 -2.41 -6.76
N CYS A 101 -3.63 -2.30 -6.54
CA CYS A 101 -2.96 -1.03 -6.30
C CYS A 101 -3.10 -0.08 -7.49
N ASN A 102 -2.93 -0.57 -8.72
CA ASN A 102 -3.03 0.25 -9.93
C ASN A 102 -4.46 0.78 -10.18
N MET A 103 -5.50 -0.01 -9.87
CA MET A 103 -6.90 0.45 -9.97
C MET A 103 -7.21 1.60 -9.01
N HIS A 104 -6.46 1.75 -7.93
CA HIS A 104 -6.81 2.63 -6.81
C HIS A 104 -5.78 3.72 -6.52
N ARG A 105 -4.80 3.91 -7.41
CA ARG A 105 -3.70 4.86 -7.24
C ARG A 105 -4.12 6.34 -7.27
N THR A 106 -5.22 6.65 -7.94
CA THR A 106 -5.64 8.05 -8.19
C THR A 106 -6.71 8.57 -7.25
N GLU A 107 -7.36 7.69 -6.48
CA GLU A 107 -8.51 8.03 -5.66
C GLU A 107 -8.20 7.85 -4.17
N LYS A 108 -8.60 8.84 -3.35
CA LYS A 108 -8.21 8.91 -1.94
C LYS A 108 -8.77 7.76 -1.07
N LEU A 109 -9.85 7.10 -1.47
CA LEU A 109 -10.40 6.00 -0.68
C LEU A 109 -11.32 5.16 -1.54
N MET A 110 -10.87 3.96 -1.92
CA MET A 110 -11.62 3.13 -2.86
C MET A 110 -12.18 1.87 -2.23
N PRO A 111 -13.51 1.66 -2.28
CA PRO A 111 -14.10 0.42 -1.85
C PRO A 111 -13.69 -0.73 -2.78
N PHE A 112 -13.27 -1.84 -2.19
CA PHE A 112 -13.08 -3.10 -2.87
C PHE A 112 -13.65 -4.24 -2.02
N ARG A 113 -13.79 -5.42 -2.62
CA ARG A 113 -14.28 -6.61 -1.89
C ARG A 113 -13.67 -7.86 -2.48
N VAL A 114 -13.31 -8.81 -1.63
CA VAL A 114 -12.98 -10.19 -2.04
C VAL A 114 -14.18 -11.10 -1.81
N ALA A 115 -14.22 -12.25 -2.49
CA ALA A 115 -15.42 -13.09 -2.56
C ALA A 115 -15.93 -13.56 -1.18
N PHE A 116 -15.01 -13.85 -0.25
CA PHE A 116 -15.33 -14.33 1.09
C PHE A 116 -15.67 -13.23 2.10
N TRP A 117 -15.62 -11.95 1.72
CA TRP A 117 -16.09 -10.85 2.58
C TRP A 117 -17.56 -10.51 2.34
N SER A 118 -18.30 -10.40 3.44
CA SER A 118 -19.72 -10.01 3.43
C SER A 118 -19.92 -8.52 3.08
N HIS A 119 -18.94 -7.69 3.43
CA HIS A 119 -18.94 -6.24 3.21
C HIS A 119 -17.69 -5.80 2.45
N SER A 120 -17.74 -4.61 1.86
CA SER A 120 -16.57 -4.00 1.23
C SER A 120 -15.64 -3.44 2.30
N ALA A 121 -14.34 -3.48 2.01
CA ALA A 121 -13.32 -2.69 2.70
C ALA A 121 -12.93 -1.52 1.79
N ALA A 122 -12.10 -0.62 2.30
CA ALA A 122 -11.52 0.45 1.50
C ALA A 122 -10.00 0.38 1.54
N LEU A 123 -9.40 0.74 0.40
CA LEU A 123 -7.97 0.81 0.19
C LEU A 123 -7.56 2.27 0.00
N HIS A 124 -6.44 2.66 0.61
CA HIS A 124 -5.87 4.00 0.51
C HIS A 124 -4.34 3.91 0.38
N GLU A 125 -3.77 4.44 -0.71
CA GLU A 125 -2.32 4.62 -0.83
C GLU A 125 -1.86 5.72 0.12
N ILE A 126 -0.88 5.40 0.98
CA ILE A 126 -0.23 6.40 1.81
C ILE A 126 0.99 6.91 1.04
N PRO A 127 1.03 8.20 0.65
CA PRO A 127 2.16 8.79 -0.06
C PRO A 127 3.35 8.95 0.90
N CYS A 128 4.01 7.84 1.17
CA CYS A 128 5.26 7.74 1.87
C CYS A 128 6.38 8.03 0.87
N PHE A 129 6.51 9.29 0.47
CA PHE A 129 7.74 9.72 -0.17
C PHE A 129 8.80 9.91 0.92
N VAL A 130 9.51 8.85 1.27
CA VAL A 130 10.91 9.02 1.68
C VAL A 130 11.64 9.37 0.39
N ARG A 131 11.57 10.65 0.02
CA ARG A 131 12.22 11.21 -1.16
C ARG A 131 13.73 11.20 -0.89
N ASN A 132 14.38 10.04 -1.00
CA ASN A 132 15.81 10.00 -1.18
C ASN A 132 16.08 10.54 -2.59
N ASP A 133 16.35 11.83 -2.68
CA ASP A 133 17.02 12.52 -3.79
C ASP A 133 16.85 11.91 -5.19
N ARG A 134 15.71 12.19 -5.82
CA ARG A 134 15.74 12.38 -7.27
C ARG A 134 15.69 13.88 -7.54
N PRO A 135 16.78 14.49 -8.06
CA PRO A 135 16.63 15.80 -8.66
C PRO A 135 15.56 15.66 -9.73
N VAL A 136 14.51 16.47 -9.62
CA VAL A 136 13.65 16.76 -10.74
C VAL A 136 14.59 17.26 -11.83
N GLN A 137 14.90 16.41 -12.81
CA GLN A 137 15.56 16.84 -14.01
C GLN A 137 14.54 17.74 -14.71
N ALA A 138 14.58 19.02 -14.33
CA ALA A 138 13.98 20.07 -15.11
C ALA A 138 14.65 19.97 -16.48
N THR A 139 13.95 19.37 -17.43
CA THR A 139 14.24 19.57 -18.85
C THR A 139 14.14 21.06 -19.09
N ARG A 140 15.26 21.76 -18.94
CA ARG A 140 15.49 23.04 -19.60
C ARG A 140 15.49 22.71 -21.08
N SER A 141 14.34 22.90 -21.72
CA SER A 141 14.28 23.14 -23.14
C SER A 141 14.99 24.48 -23.37
N THR A 142 16.29 24.43 -23.63
CA THR A 142 17.01 25.53 -24.23
C THR A 142 16.51 25.61 -25.68
N THR A 143 15.45 26.37 -25.89
CA THR A 143 15.12 26.86 -27.22
C THR A 143 16.04 28.03 -27.49
N ASP A 144 17.09 27.70 -28.22
CA ASP A 144 18.01 28.59 -28.91
C ASP A 144 17.24 29.32 -30.02
N ILE A 145 16.92 30.61 -29.83
CA ILE A 145 16.55 31.54 -30.92
C ILE A 145 16.96 32.96 -30.52
N GLY A 146 17.95 33.53 -31.22
CA GLY A 146 18.28 34.96 -31.22
C GLY A 146 19.74 35.26 -31.49
#